data_AF-A0A2E9K795-F1
#
_entry.id   AF-A0A2E9K795-F1
#
_cell.length_a   1.000
_cell.length_b   1.000
_cell.length_c   1.000
_cell.angle_alpha   90.00
_cell.angle_beta   90.00
_cell.angle_gamma   90.00
#
_symmetry.space_group_name_H-M   'P 1'
#
loop_
_entity.id
_entity.type
_entity.pdbx_description
1 polymer ?
#
loop_
_entity_poly.entity_id
_entity_poly.type
_entity_poly.pdbx_seq_one_letter_code
_entity_poly.pdbx_strand_id
1 'polypeptide(L)'
;MSDLDSTVSFLREQLEEMLPLVNLTKSKLLQEISNSPFNYQEAEDLIKRSKRAIEIDKPEIRIIHHMACSGGTLISKCLASLPNVFVLSELHPTTTLHQGGGKPKFLPADITTQARYAKVPAADDLALSLFKMNIESAYEHIENYGGILIIRDHSHSDFCVGEGFKESSVIANLLKNDFKLLRLVTLRDPIDSYLSLCKNNWVHFSPKTFDEYCKRLWHFLEEYKYTEVVRYEDFVSRPEETMACMADILKIRYDSHFIDLFPIFRVTGDSGRSGATISERARRELTFEETEEIKTSKYYKLIAKKFNYNSLERVP
;
A
#
# COMPACT_ATOMS: atom_id res chain seq x y z
N MET A 1 -23.78 37.62 26.15
CA MET A 1 -24.96 36.81 25.77
C MET A 1 -24.93 36.39 24.31
N SER A 2 -24.43 37.19 23.37
CA SER A 2 -24.38 36.83 21.93
C SER A 2 -23.43 35.68 21.53
N ASP A 3 -22.33 35.44 22.27
CA ASP A 3 -21.35 34.37 21.95
C ASP A 3 -21.74 33.00 22.50
N LEU A 4 -22.52 32.95 23.57
CA LEU A 4 -22.95 31.69 24.16
C LEU A 4 -24.05 31.05 23.31
N ASP A 5 -24.97 31.87 22.80
CA ASP A 5 -26.06 31.42 21.92
C ASP A 5 -25.54 30.95 20.56
N SER A 6 -24.50 31.60 19.99
CA SER A 6 -23.90 31.16 18.73
C SER A 6 -23.18 29.81 18.87
N THR A 7 -22.46 29.62 19.98
CA THR A 7 -21.76 28.38 20.30
C THR A 7 -22.74 27.23 20.56
N VAL A 8 -23.81 27.49 21.29
CA VAL A 8 -24.88 26.51 21.55
C VAL A 8 -25.60 26.12 20.25
N SER A 9 -25.83 27.08 19.35
CA SER A 9 -26.43 26.80 18.04
C SER A 9 -25.51 25.94 17.17
N PHE A 10 -24.22 26.23 17.14
CA PHE A 10 -23.22 25.44 16.42
C PHE A 10 -23.12 24.00 16.94
N LEU A 11 -23.13 23.83 18.27
CA LEU A 11 -23.08 22.49 18.88
C LEU A 11 -24.37 21.69 18.64
N ARG A 12 -25.53 22.35 18.58
CA ARG A 12 -26.79 21.70 18.18
C ARG A 12 -26.76 21.22 16.74
N GLU A 13 -26.24 22.04 15.84
CA GLU A 13 -26.11 21.71 14.42
C GLU A 13 -25.18 20.48 14.22
N GLN A 14 -24.03 20.46 14.90
CA GLN A 14 -23.11 19.31 14.92
C GLN A 14 -23.75 18.04 15.52
N LEU A 15 -24.62 18.19 16.53
CA LEU A 15 -25.34 17.05 17.12
C LEU A 15 -26.42 16.51 16.19
N GLU A 16 -27.16 17.39 15.52
CA GLU A 16 -28.20 17.02 14.55
C GLU A 16 -27.60 16.34 13.30
N GLU A 17 -26.39 16.72 12.87
CA GLU A 17 -25.63 16.03 11.82
C GLU A 17 -25.17 14.63 12.23
N MET A 18 -24.89 14.40 13.52
CA MET A 18 -24.47 13.09 14.04
C MET A 18 -25.65 12.14 14.30
N LEU A 19 -26.86 12.66 14.50
CA LEU A 19 -28.05 11.90 14.87
C LEU A 19 -28.51 10.82 13.85
N PRO A 20 -28.34 10.98 12.52
CA PRO A 20 -28.64 9.95 11.52
C PRO A 20 -27.64 8.79 11.51
N LEU A 21 -26.42 8.99 12.03
CA LEU A 21 -25.33 7.99 12.04
C LEU A 21 -25.46 6.99 13.20
N VAL A 22 -26.37 7.22 14.14
CA VAL A 22 -26.55 6.43 15.36
C VAL A 22 -27.82 5.60 15.27
N ASN A 23 -27.69 4.33 14.85
CA ASN A 23 -28.83 3.44 14.64
C ASN A 23 -29.33 2.69 15.89
N LEU A 24 -28.83 3.02 17.09
CA LEU A 24 -29.43 2.56 18.34
C LEU A 24 -29.63 3.74 19.30
N THR A 25 -30.89 3.92 19.75
CA THR A 25 -31.35 4.84 20.82
C THR A 25 -31.48 6.34 20.52
N LYS A 26 -31.95 6.71 19.32
CA LYS A 26 -32.48 8.06 19.02
C LYS A 26 -33.48 8.56 20.07
N SER A 27 -34.34 7.68 20.60
CA SER A 27 -35.41 8.06 21.55
C SER A 27 -34.93 8.35 22.98
N LYS A 28 -33.84 7.73 23.45
CA LYS A 28 -33.30 7.96 24.80
C LYS A 28 -32.43 9.22 24.85
N LEU A 29 -31.60 9.44 23.82
CA LEU A 29 -30.74 10.62 23.75
C LEU A 29 -31.56 11.92 23.66
N LEU A 30 -32.61 11.95 22.82
CA LEU A 30 -33.47 13.13 22.66
C LEU A 30 -34.21 13.49 23.96
N GLN A 31 -34.52 12.51 24.80
CA GLN A 31 -35.23 12.70 26.06
C GLN A 31 -34.34 13.30 27.17
N GLU A 32 -33.05 12.95 27.17
CA GLU A 32 -32.04 13.54 28.07
C GLU A 32 -31.64 14.96 27.61
N ILE A 33 -31.56 15.20 26.30
CA ILE A 33 -31.26 16.51 25.69
C ILE A 33 -32.35 17.55 26.01
N SER A 34 -33.63 17.15 26.05
CA SER A 34 -34.74 18.10 26.23
C SER A 34 -34.91 18.61 27.67
N ASN A 35 -34.24 18.01 28.66
CA ASN A 35 -34.56 18.22 30.08
C ASN A 35 -33.41 18.79 30.94
N SER A 36 -32.20 19.02 30.41
CA SER A 36 -31.09 19.61 31.18
C SER A 36 -30.84 21.08 30.78
N PRO A 37 -30.63 22.02 31.72
CA PRO A 37 -30.12 23.34 31.40
C PRO A 37 -28.71 23.18 30.81
N PHE A 38 -28.58 23.34 29.50
CA PHE A 38 -27.36 23.08 28.72
C PHE A 38 -26.13 23.79 29.33
N ASN A 39 -25.29 23.03 30.04
CA ASN A 39 -23.97 23.44 30.47
C ASN A 39 -22.96 23.06 29.38
N TYR A 40 -22.12 24.01 28.95
CA TYR A 40 -21.09 23.80 27.93
C TYR A 40 -20.20 22.59 28.24
N GLN A 41 -19.87 22.39 29.51
CA GLN A 41 -19.06 21.25 29.96
C GLN A 41 -19.78 19.90 29.78
N GLU A 42 -21.10 19.87 30.01
CA GLU A 42 -21.92 18.67 29.81
C GLU A 42 -22.09 18.35 28.33
N ALA A 43 -22.18 19.35 27.45
CA ALA A 43 -22.23 19.17 26.01
C ALA A 43 -20.91 18.63 25.44
N GLU A 44 -19.77 19.17 25.87
CA GLU A 44 -18.45 18.63 25.49
C GLU A 44 -18.27 17.19 26.01
N ASP A 45 -18.66 16.92 27.26
CA ASP A 45 -18.58 15.58 27.83
C ASP A 45 -19.51 14.59 27.11
N LEU A 46 -20.70 15.03 26.69
CA LEU A 46 -21.63 14.22 25.91
C LEU A 46 -21.05 13.93 24.52
N ILE A 47 -20.48 14.92 23.82
CA ILE A 47 -19.81 14.72 22.54
C ILE A 47 -18.62 13.76 22.69
N LYS A 48 -17.83 13.90 23.75
CA LYS A 48 -16.69 13.03 24.03
C LYS A 48 -17.12 11.60 24.37
N ARG A 49 -18.24 11.44 25.10
CA ARG A 49 -18.86 10.14 25.39
C ARG A 49 -19.49 9.51 24.14
N SER A 50 -20.16 10.30 23.30
CA SER A 50 -20.69 9.85 22.01
C SER A 50 -19.58 9.42 21.06
N LYS A 51 -18.48 10.18 20.94
CA LYS A 51 -17.28 9.76 20.18
C LYS A 51 -16.59 8.52 20.75
N ARG A 52 -16.73 8.25 22.05
CA ARG A 52 -16.22 7.02 22.69
C ARG A 52 -17.17 5.83 22.54
N ALA A 53 -18.48 6.10 22.50
CA ALA A 53 -19.53 5.09 22.34
C ALA A 53 -19.71 4.68 20.86
N ILE A 54 -19.33 5.57 19.95
CA ILE A 54 -19.17 5.29 18.53
C ILE A 54 -17.68 5.01 18.31
N GLU A 55 -17.22 3.80 18.66
CA GLU A 55 -16.07 3.24 17.95
C GLU A 55 -16.53 3.06 16.49
N ILE A 56 -16.40 4.11 15.67
CA ILE A 56 -16.49 3.95 14.22
C ILE A 56 -15.31 3.04 13.90
N ASP A 57 -15.59 1.79 13.56
CA ASP A 57 -14.54 0.88 13.10
C ASP A 57 -13.84 1.58 11.92
N LYS A 58 -12.51 1.67 11.99
CA LYS A 58 -11.77 2.42 10.98
C LYS A 58 -12.07 1.84 9.61
N PRO A 59 -12.29 2.67 8.57
CA PRO A 59 -12.47 2.18 7.22
C PRO A 59 -11.32 1.25 6.81
N GLU A 60 -11.63 0.18 6.10
CA GLU A 60 -10.62 -0.75 5.61
C GLU A 60 -9.98 -0.21 4.33
N ILE A 61 -8.65 -0.10 4.31
CA ILE A 61 -7.88 0.23 3.11
C ILE A 61 -6.90 -0.89 2.77
N ARG A 62 -6.73 -1.15 1.48
CA ARG A 62 -5.92 -2.25 0.96
C ARG A 62 -4.60 -1.73 0.44
N ILE A 63 -3.50 -2.33 0.89
CA ILE A 63 -2.15 -1.98 0.43
C ILE A 63 -1.45 -3.26 -0.05
N ILE A 64 -1.00 -3.23 -1.30
CA ILE A 64 -0.17 -4.28 -1.87
C ILE A 64 1.27 -3.80 -1.93
N HIS A 65 2.18 -4.66 -1.49
CA HIS A 65 3.60 -4.36 -1.35
C HIS A 65 4.41 -5.29 -2.26
N HIS A 66 5.24 -4.66 -3.09
CA HIS A 66 6.10 -5.37 -4.03
C HIS A 66 7.50 -4.78 -3.99
N MET A 67 8.51 -5.63 -3.89
CA MET A 67 9.86 -5.23 -4.28
C MET A 67 9.96 -5.14 -5.80
N ALA A 68 10.81 -4.26 -6.32
CA ALA A 68 11.03 -4.20 -7.77
C ALA A 68 11.49 -5.56 -8.33
N CYS A 69 11.06 -5.86 -9.56
CA CYS A 69 11.29 -7.13 -10.26
C CYS A 69 10.65 -8.41 -9.66
N SER A 70 9.71 -8.27 -8.72
CA SER A 70 8.99 -9.39 -8.08
C SER A 70 7.69 -9.82 -8.78
N GLY A 71 7.32 -9.20 -9.91
CA GLY A 71 6.06 -9.47 -10.60
C GLY A 71 4.89 -8.57 -10.17
N GLY A 72 5.14 -7.53 -9.37
CA GLY A 72 4.12 -6.58 -8.90
C GLY A 72 3.24 -6.00 -10.01
N THR A 73 3.80 -5.67 -11.18
CA THR A 73 3.01 -5.18 -12.34
C THR A 73 1.93 -6.16 -12.78
N LEU A 74 2.27 -7.45 -12.89
CA LEU A 74 1.31 -8.49 -13.30
C LEU A 74 0.19 -8.62 -12.29
N ILE A 75 0.56 -8.80 -11.03
CA ILE A 75 -0.38 -9.04 -9.95
C ILE A 75 -1.29 -7.82 -9.76
N SER A 76 -0.74 -6.60 -9.91
CA SER A 76 -1.53 -5.36 -9.89
C SER A 76 -2.54 -5.29 -11.04
N LYS A 77 -2.18 -5.74 -12.26
CA LYS A 77 -3.13 -5.81 -13.38
C LYS A 77 -4.25 -6.83 -13.11
N CYS A 78 -3.91 -7.98 -12.53
CA CYS A 78 -4.89 -9.01 -12.16
C CYS A 78 -5.82 -8.56 -11.02
N LEU A 79 -5.31 -7.80 -10.04
CA LEU A 79 -6.14 -7.18 -9.01
C LEU A 79 -7.04 -6.10 -9.59
N ALA A 80 -6.50 -5.24 -10.46
CA ALA A 80 -7.29 -4.21 -11.13
C ALA A 80 -8.37 -4.78 -12.04
N SER A 81 -8.22 -6.00 -12.54
CA SER A 81 -9.23 -6.67 -13.37
C SER A 81 -10.36 -7.33 -12.59
N LEU A 82 -10.32 -7.31 -11.26
CA LEU A 82 -11.44 -7.73 -10.44
C LEU A 82 -12.57 -6.68 -10.46
N PRO A 83 -13.84 -7.11 -10.30
CA PRO A 83 -14.99 -6.20 -10.32
C PRO A 83 -14.89 -5.09 -9.28
N ASN A 84 -15.09 -3.85 -9.71
CA ASN A 84 -15.09 -2.64 -8.86
C ASN A 84 -13.79 -2.40 -8.07
N VAL A 85 -12.66 -2.98 -8.50
CA VAL A 85 -11.35 -2.75 -7.88
C VAL A 85 -10.55 -1.70 -8.66
N PHE A 86 -10.04 -0.70 -7.94
CA PHE A 86 -9.25 0.38 -8.50
C PHE A 86 -7.87 0.40 -7.85
N VAL A 87 -6.82 0.28 -8.66
CA VAL A 87 -5.43 0.24 -8.19
C VAL A 87 -4.73 1.55 -8.48
N LEU A 88 -4.32 2.29 -7.45
CA LEU A 88 -3.39 3.40 -7.59
C LEU A 88 -1.96 2.85 -7.49
N SER A 89 -1.20 3.00 -8.57
CA SER A 89 0.02 2.22 -8.78
C SER A 89 1.32 2.97 -8.48
N GLU A 90 2.27 2.30 -7.80
CA GLU A 90 3.62 2.78 -7.48
C GLU A 90 3.63 4.10 -6.70
N LEU A 91 2.82 4.16 -5.65
CA LEU A 91 2.73 5.32 -4.80
C LEU A 91 3.85 5.36 -3.76
N HIS A 92 4.37 6.55 -3.49
CA HIS A 92 5.26 6.84 -2.37
C HIS A 92 5.34 8.36 -2.14
N PRO A 93 5.17 8.87 -0.91
CA PRO A 93 5.03 10.32 -0.67
C PRO A 93 6.33 11.11 -0.91
N THR A 94 7.47 10.52 -0.57
CA THR A 94 8.75 11.26 -0.51
C THR A 94 9.82 10.80 -1.49
N THR A 95 9.54 9.82 -2.35
CA THR A 95 10.57 9.32 -3.26
C THR A 95 10.80 10.33 -4.39
N THR A 96 12.05 10.41 -4.85
CA THR A 96 12.46 11.29 -5.95
C THR A 96 12.99 10.51 -7.15
N LEU A 97 12.84 9.18 -7.16
CA LEU A 97 13.32 8.32 -8.25
C LEU A 97 12.75 8.72 -9.62
N HIS A 98 11.52 9.25 -9.66
CA HIS A 98 10.91 9.75 -10.90
C HIS A 98 11.52 11.06 -11.41
N GLN A 99 12.25 11.81 -10.59
CA GLN A 99 12.80 13.13 -10.93
C GLN A 99 14.17 13.07 -11.64
N GLY A 100 14.69 11.87 -11.94
CA GLY A 100 16.01 11.68 -12.55
C GLY A 100 16.24 12.50 -13.84
N GLY A 101 17.51 12.88 -14.08
CA GLY A 101 17.96 13.55 -15.31
C GLY A 101 18.28 15.04 -15.20
N GLY A 102 18.30 15.61 -13.98
CA GLY A 102 18.75 16.98 -13.69
C GLY A 102 17.86 18.11 -14.23
N LYS A 103 16.90 17.81 -15.09
CA LYS A 103 15.93 18.76 -15.64
C LYS A 103 14.54 18.53 -15.03
N PRO A 104 13.82 19.60 -14.64
CA PRO A 104 12.44 19.48 -14.20
C PRO A 104 11.56 18.79 -15.23
N LYS A 105 10.75 17.82 -14.79
CA LYS A 105 9.73 17.16 -15.63
C LYS A 105 8.44 17.98 -15.61
N PHE A 106 7.79 18.11 -16.76
CA PHE A 106 6.49 18.78 -16.84
C PHE A 106 5.39 17.88 -16.26
N LEU A 107 5.08 18.10 -14.99
CA LEU A 107 4.07 17.38 -14.21
C LEU A 107 3.12 18.41 -13.58
N PRO A 108 2.18 18.98 -14.35
CA PRO A 108 1.42 20.16 -13.96
C PRO A 108 0.42 19.92 -12.81
N ALA A 109 0.00 18.67 -12.58
CA ALA A 109 -0.89 18.30 -11.47
C ALA A 109 -0.15 17.75 -10.24
N ASP A 110 1.17 17.50 -10.35
CA ASP A 110 1.98 16.98 -9.24
C ASP A 110 2.52 18.15 -8.41
N ILE A 111 1.67 18.66 -7.52
CA ILE A 111 1.99 19.77 -6.61
C ILE A 111 3.24 19.46 -5.78
N THR A 112 3.40 18.21 -5.34
CA THR A 112 4.55 17.78 -4.55
C THR A 112 5.86 17.95 -5.32
N THR A 113 5.92 17.50 -6.57
CA THR A 113 7.11 17.67 -7.42
C THR A 113 7.36 19.14 -7.76
N GLN A 114 6.31 19.92 -8.04
CA GLN A 114 6.45 21.36 -8.27
C GLN A 114 6.98 22.10 -7.03
N ALA A 115 6.50 21.75 -5.83
CA ALA A 115 6.99 22.32 -4.58
C ALA A 115 8.49 22.07 -4.37
N ARG A 116 8.97 20.87 -4.72
CA ARG A 116 10.42 20.55 -4.70
C ARG A 116 11.19 21.38 -5.71
N TYR A 117 10.71 21.52 -6.96
CA TYR A 117 11.37 22.36 -7.96
C TYR A 117 11.40 23.83 -7.57
N ALA A 118 10.33 24.34 -6.96
CA ALA A 118 10.24 25.69 -6.43
C ALA A 118 11.02 25.90 -5.11
N LYS A 119 11.63 24.85 -4.56
CA LYS A 119 12.37 24.86 -3.28
C LYS A 119 11.53 25.35 -2.11
N VAL A 120 10.25 24.96 -2.06
CA VAL A 120 9.38 25.22 -0.91
C VAL A 120 10.02 24.63 0.35
N PRO A 121 10.11 25.38 1.48
CA PRO A 121 10.65 24.86 2.72
C PRO A 121 9.90 23.61 3.21
N ALA A 122 10.63 22.65 3.79
CA ALA A 122 10.04 21.41 4.32
C ALA A 122 9.13 20.66 3.31
N ALA A 123 9.55 20.61 2.04
CA ALA A 123 8.75 20.02 0.96
C ALA A 123 8.32 18.56 1.20
N ASP A 124 9.10 17.78 1.96
CA ASP A 124 8.74 16.39 2.28
C ASP A 124 7.64 16.28 3.35
N ASP A 125 7.60 17.21 4.32
CA ASP A 125 6.48 17.29 5.29
C ASP A 125 5.19 17.69 4.57
N LEU A 126 5.28 18.65 3.65
CA LEU A 126 4.18 19.01 2.76
C LEU A 126 3.76 17.81 1.88
N ALA A 127 4.71 17.06 1.34
CA ALA A 127 4.44 15.88 0.53
C ALA A 127 3.66 14.81 1.29
N LEU A 128 4.02 14.54 2.54
CA LEU A 128 3.31 13.60 3.40
C LEU A 128 1.87 14.03 3.66
N SER A 129 1.66 15.31 3.98
CA SER A 129 0.33 15.86 4.22
C SER A 129 -0.56 15.77 2.97
N LEU A 130 -0.06 16.28 1.83
CA LEU A 130 -0.79 16.23 0.55
C LEU A 130 -1.06 14.79 0.12
N PHE A 131 -0.11 13.88 0.30
CA PHE A 131 -0.30 12.48 -0.04
C PHE A 131 -1.44 11.87 0.76
N LYS A 132 -1.48 12.07 2.09
CA LYS A 132 -2.55 11.57 2.95
C LYS A 132 -3.92 12.10 2.50
N MET A 133 -4.04 13.43 2.32
CA MET A 133 -5.28 14.06 1.86
C MET A 133 -5.75 13.52 0.50
N ASN A 134 -4.83 13.28 -0.43
CA ASN A 134 -5.13 12.73 -1.74
C ASN A 134 -5.62 11.28 -1.66
N ILE A 135 -5.04 10.46 -0.77
CA ILE A 135 -5.51 9.09 -0.54
C ILE A 135 -6.91 9.09 0.06
N GLU A 136 -7.16 9.93 1.07
CA GLU A 136 -8.48 10.05 1.71
C GLU A 136 -9.54 10.48 0.68
N SER A 137 -9.24 11.51 -0.11
CA SER A 137 -10.16 11.99 -1.16
C SER A 137 -10.43 10.93 -2.23
N ALA A 138 -9.40 10.20 -2.66
CA ALA A 138 -9.56 9.12 -3.64
C ALA A 138 -10.34 7.94 -3.06
N TYR A 139 -10.10 7.60 -1.79
CA TYR A 139 -10.81 6.56 -1.07
C TYR A 139 -12.30 6.88 -1.00
N GLU A 140 -12.66 8.05 -0.46
CA GLU A 140 -14.05 8.49 -0.33
C GLU A 140 -14.74 8.55 -1.70
N HIS A 141 -14.05 9.06 -2.72
CA HIS A 141 -14.61 9.09 -4.07
C HIS A 141 -14.94 7.69 -4.56
N ILE A 142 -13.98 6.76 -4.52
CA ILE A 142 -14.17 5.39 -5.00
C ILE A 142 -15.25 4.65 -4.19
N GLU A 143 -15.25 4.83 -2.86
CA GLU A 143 -16.25 4.23 -1.97
C GLU A 143 -17.67 4.73 -2.28
N ASN A 144 -17.85 6.03 -2.56
CA ASN A 144 -19.14 6.61 -2.94
C ASN A 144 -19.71 6.03 -4.26
N TYR A 145 -18.86 5.45 -5.11
CA TYR A 145 -19.28 4.72 -6.32
C TYR A 145 -19.37 3.20 -6.11
N GLY A 146 -19.29 2.71 -4.86
CA GLY A 146 -19.31 1.29 -4.53
C GLY A 146 -18.05 0.54 -4.96
N GLY A 147 -16.95 1.27 -5.16
CA GLY A 147 -15.65 0.73 -5.55
C GLY A 147 -14.76 0.39 -4.35
N ILE A 148 -13.66 -0.30 -4.64
CA ILE A 148 -12.64 -0.66 -3.67
C ILE A 148 -11.30 -0.10 -4.13
N LEU A 149 -10.67 0.73 -3.30
CA LEU A 149 -9.33 1.25 -3.53
C LEU A 149 -8.26 0.26 -3.03
N ILE A 150 -7.30 -0.05 -3.90
CA ILE A 150 -6.04 -0.71 -3.57
C ILE A 150 -4.89 0.26 -3.85
N ILE A 151 -4.03 0.45 -2.86
CA ILE A 151 -2.76 1.18 -3.01
C ILE A 151 -1.67 0.17 -3.33
N ARG A 152 -0.97 0.34 -4.45
CA ARG A 152 0.29 -0.36 -4.71
C ARG A 152 1.43 0.50 -4.19
N ASP A 153 1.96 0.13 -3.04
CA ASP A 153 3.11 0.76 -2.43
C ASP A 153 4.37 0.53 -3.28
N HIS A 154 5.15 1.58 -3.49
CA HIS A 154 6.49 1.47 -4.05
C HIS A 154 7.50 1.13 -2.94
N SER A 155 7.33 -0.03 -2.30
CA SER A 155 8.13 -0.48 -1.15
C SER A 155 9.64 -0.57 -1.46
N HIS A 156 10.02 -0.68 -2.74
CA HIS A 156 11.43 -0.61 -3.13
C HIS A 156 12.10 0.70 -2.68
N SER A 157 11.37 1.82 -2.66
CA SER A 157 11.90 3.11 -2.17
C SER A 157 12.23 3.10 -0.68
N ASP A 158 11.47 2.35 0.12
CA ASP A 158 11.67 2.26 1.56
C ASP A 158 12.83 1.33 1.94
N PHE A 159 13.01 0.23 1.20
CA PHE A 159 13.93 -0.84 1.61
C PHE A 159 15.19 -0.97 0.76
N CYS A 160 15.17 -0.51 -0.50
CA CYS A 160 16.25 -0.73 -1.47
C CYS A 160 16.82 0.56 -2.07
N VAL A 161 16.66 1.71 -1.44
CA VAL A 161 17.26 2.98 -1.88
C VAL A 161 18.11 3.59 -0.77
N GLY A 162 19.35 3.95 -1.12
CA GLY A 162 20.30 4.60 -0.20
C GLY A 162 21.10 3.62 0.66
N GLU A 163 21.76 4.17 1.70
CA GLU A 163 22.66 3.40 2.58
C GLU A 163 21.92 2.50 3.57
N GLY A 164 20.70 2.88 3.97
CA GLY A 164 19.86 2.13 4.91
C GLY A 164 18.54 1.69 4.31
N PHE A 165 17.69 1.10 5.14
CA PHE A 165 16.29 0.80 4.85
C PHE A 165 15.42 1.37 5.98
N LYS A 166 14.16 1.64 5.69
CA LYS A 166 13.19 2.09 6.69
C LYS A 166 12.80 0.94 7.62
N GLU A 167 12.38 1.28 8.84
CA GLU A 167 11.89 0.29 9.82
C GLU A 167 10.52 -0.29 9.41
N SER A 168 9.76 0.44 8.61
CA SER A 168 8.44 0.02 8.11
C SER A 168 8.00 0.87 6.91
N SER A 169 7.01 0.39 6.17
CA SER A 169 6.41 1.10 5.03
C SER A 169 5.94 2.50 5.43
N VAL A 170 6.39 3.53 4.69
CA VAL A 170 6.03 4.93 4.97
C VAL A 170 4.54 5.15 4.77
N ILE A 171 3.94 4.56 3.73
CA ILE A 171 2.50 4.65 3.47
C ILE A 171 1.70 3.99 4.58
N ALA A 172 2.07 2.78 5.01
CA ALA A 172 1.36 2.09 6.08
C ALA A 172 1.40 2.90 7.39
N ASN A 173 2.56 3.47 7.73
CA ASN A 173 2.69 4.33 8.90
C ASN A 173 1.86 5.60 8.84
N LEU A 174 1.74 6.19 7.65
CA LEU A 174 0.97 7.41 7.43
C LEU A 174 -0.54 7.16 7.58
N LEU A 175 -1.03 5.98 7.16
CA LEU A 175 -2.46 5.68 7.07
C LEU A 175 -3.04 4.88 8.26
N LYS A 176 -2.20 4.23 9.08
CA LYS A 176 -2.66 3.34 10.17
C LYS A 176 -3.54 4.01 11.24
N ASN A 177 -3.44 5.33 11.38
CA ASN A 177 -4.22 6.07 12.37
C ASN A 177 -5.67 6.27 11.93
N ASP A 178 -5.91 6.33 10.63
CA ASP A 178 -7.21 6.67 10.05
C ASP A 178 -7.88 5.43 9.44
N PHE A 179 -7.10 4.44 9.00
CA PHE A 179 -7.58 3.22 8.35
C PHE A 179 -7.17 1.95 9.09
N LYS A 180 -7.99 0.91 8.91
CA LYS A 180 -7.62 -0.48 9.18
C LYS A 180 -6.94 -1.04 7.93
N LEU A 181 -5.65 -1.38 8.04
CA LEU A 181 -4.84 -1.78 6.89
C LEU A 181 -5.01 -3.28 6.60
N LEU A 182 -5.44 -3.61 5.38
CA LEU A 182 -5.38 -4.95 4.81
C LEU A 182 -4.15 -5.00 3.89
N ARG A 183 -3.19 -5.86 4.22
CA ARG A 183 -1.87 -5.86 3.58
C ARG A 183 -1.62 -7.17 2.86
N LEU A 184 -1.09 -7.07 1.66
CA LEU A 184 -0.64 -8.22 0.87
C LEU A 184 0.78 -7.93 0.35
N VAL A 185 1.66 -8.90 0.47
CA VAL A 185 3.03 -8.83 -0.02
C VAL A 185 3.22 -9.89 -1.08
N THR A 186 3.88 -9.56 -2.17
CA THR A 186 4.36 -10.58 -3.10
C THR A 186 5.84 -10.80 -2.95
N LEU A 187 6.24 -12.06 -2.84
CA LEU A 187 7.62 -12.48 -2.81
C LEU A 187 7.91 -13.25 -4.09
N ARG A 188 8.91 -12.83 -4.84
CA ARG A 188 9.50 -13.65 -5.90
C ARG A 188 10.82 -14.17 -5.39
N ASP A 189 11.26 -15.29 -5.95
CA ASP A 189 12.60 -15.81 -5.73
C ASP A 189 13.65 -14.67 -5.75
N PRO A 190 14.38 -14.49 -4.63
CA PRO A 190 15.33 -13.39 -4.50
C PRO A 190 16.39 -13.37 -5.60
N ILE A 191 16.83 -14.54 -6.08
CA ILE A 191 17.85 -14.66 -7.13
C ILE A 191 17.34 -13.99 -8.41
N ASP A 192 16.15 -14.40 -8.86
CA ASP A 192 15.54 -13.89 -10.07
C ASP A 192 15.29 -12.37 -10.01
N SER A 193 14.86 -11.90 -8.84
CA SER A 193 14.54 -10.50 -8.62
C SER A 193 15.81 -9.65 -8.64
N TYR A 194 16.86 -10.09 -7.95
CA TYR A 194 18.15 -9.41 -7.91
C TYR A 194 18.83 -9.34 -9.29
N LEU A 195 18.92 -10.46 -10.01
CA LEU A 195 19.47 -10.47 -11.38
C LEU A 195 18.69 -9.55 -12.32
N SER A 196 17.39 -9.42 -12.12
CA SER A 196 16.57 -8.49 -12.88
C SER A 196 16.87 -7.03 -12.52
N LEU A 197 17.10 -6.72 -11.24
CA LEU A 197 17.54 -5.39 -10.80
C LEU A 197 18.89 -5.03 -11.40
N CYS A 198 19.87 -5.93 -11.33
CA CYS A 198 21.21 -5.75 -11.90
C CYS A 198 21.13 -5.42 -13.40
N LYS A 199 20.40 -6.22 -14.18
CA LYS A 199 20.23 -5.98 -15.62
C LYS A 199 19.60 -4.61 -15.94
N ASN A 200 18.65 -4.16 -15.11
CA ASN A 200 17.97 -2.89 -15.33
C ASN A 200 18.72 -1.68 -14.76
N ASN A 201 19.89 -1.88 -14.13
CA ASN A 201 20.61 -0.85 -13.39
C ASN A 201 19.78 -0.21 -12.26
N TRP A 202 18.94 -1.02 -11.61
CA TRP A 202 18.03 -0.59 -10.53
C TRP A 202 18.55 -0.93 -9.12
N VAL A 203 19.84 -1.25 -9.00
CA VAL A 203 20.47 -1.45 -7.69
C VAL A 203 20.81 -0.08 -7.10
N HIS A 204 19.90 0.44 -6.29
CA HIS A 204 19.94 1.78 -5.69
C HIS A 204 20.46 1.81 -4.24
N PHE A 205 21.01 0.69 -3.76
CA PHE A 205 21.58 0.55 -2.42
C PHE A 205 23.08 0.24 -2.49
N SER A 206 23.74 0.31 -1.33
CA SER A 206 25.14 -0.06 -1.15
C SER A 206 25.31 -0.90 0.13
N PRO A 207 26.18 -1.93 0.15
CA PRO A 207 26.92 -2.46 -1.00
C PRO A 207 26.01 -3.15 -2.02
N LYS A 208 26.43 -3.18 -3.30
CA LYS A 208 25.67 -3.78 -4.41
C LYS A 208 25.88 -5.30 -4.47
N THR A 209 25.56 -5.99 -3.39
CA THR A 209 25.69 -7.45 -3.26
C THR A 209 24.32 -8.11 -3.13
N PHE A 210 24.25 -9.39 -3.52
CA PHE A 210 23.07 -10.23 -3.38
C PHE A 210 22.70 -10.45 -1.90
N ASP A 211 23.69 -10.59 -1.01
CA ASP A 211 23.39 -10.75 0.42
C ASP A 211 22.82 -9.47 1.04
N GLU A 212 23.29 -8.29 0.62
CA GLU A 212 22.71 -7.02 1.06
C GLU A 212 21.28 -6.83 0.52
N TYR A 213 21.02 -7.23 -0.73
CA TYR A 213 19.66 -7.31 -1.26
C TYR A 213 18.78 -8.22 -0.40
N CYS A 214 19.25 -9.43 -0.09
CA CYS A 214 18.51 -10.39 0.72
C CYS A 214 18.32 -9.91 2.16
N LYS A 215 19.28 -9.18 2.74
CA LYS A 215 19.14 -8.55 4.05
C LYS A 215 18.01 -7.53 4.06
N ARG A 216 17.96 -6.65 3.06
CA ARG A 216 16.89 -5.66 2.91
C ARG A 216 15.53 -6.31 2.69
N LEU A 217 15.50 -7.35 1.85
CA LEU A 217 14.30 -8.15 1.63
C LEU A 217 13.85 -8.88 2.89
N TRP A 218 14.77 -9.40 3.70
CA TRP A 218 14.46 -10.02 4.98
C TRP A 218 13.78 -9.03 5.93
N HIS A 219 14.35 -7.83 6.10
CA HIS A 219 13.77 -6.79 6.94
C HIS A 219 12.41 -6.30 6.43
N PHE A 220 12.24 -6.18 5.11
CA PHE A 220 10.92 -5.94 4.52
C PHE A 220 9.92 -7.04 4.93
N LEU A 221 10.29 -8.32 4.80
CA LEU A 221 9.41 -9.45 5.12
C LEU A 221 9.13 -9.63 6.62
N GLU A 222 9.95 -9.06 7.51
CA GLU A 222 9.72 -9.07 8.96
C GLU A 222 8.56 -8.18 9.39
N GLU A 223 8.18 -7.20 8.57
CA GLU A 223 7.05 -6.30 8.85
C GLU A 223 5.69 -7.01 8.72
N TYR A 224 5.63 -8.16 8.03
CA TYR A 224 4.38 -8.79 7.62
C TYR A 224 4.20 -10.18 8.21
N LYS A 225 2.94 -10.57 8.39
CA LYS A 225 2.58 -11.94 8.78
C LYS A 225 2.84 -12.88 7.61
N TYR A 226 3.18 -14.13 7.91
CA TYR A 226 3.36 -15.15 6.88
C TYR A 226 2.11 -15.31 5.98
N THR A 227 0.92 -15.18 6.56
CA THR A 227 -0.38 -15.25 5.86
C THR A 227 -0.63 -14.08 4.90
N GLU A 228 0.15 -13.00 4.98
CA GLU A 228 0.05 -11.84 4.10
C GLU A 228 1.02 -11.95 2.91
N VAL A 229 1.90 -12.96 2.88
CA VAL A 229 2.93 -13.13 1.84
C VAL A 229 2.50 -14.21 0.84
N VAL A 230 2.44 -13.82 -0.43
CA VAL A 230 2.13 -14.71 -1.55
C VAL A 230 3.34 -14.83 -2.47
N ARG A 231 3.71 -16.05 -2.85
CA ARG A 231 4.83 -16.26 -3.77
C ARG A 231 4.38 -16.00 -5.21
N TYR A 232 5.21 -15.28 -5.95
CA TYR A 232 5.02 -15.07 -7.38
C TYR A 232 4.97 -16.40 -8.13
N GLU A 233 5.80 -17.37 -7.76
CA GLU A 233 5.87 -18.70 -8.36
C GLU A 233 4.55 -19.48 -8.18
N ASP A 234 3.88 -19.34 -7.03
CA ASP A 234 2.57 -19.93 -6.82
C ASP A 234 1.51 -19.25 -7.70
N PHE A 235 1.59 -17.92 -7.83
CA PHE A 235 0.67 -17.16 -8.68
C PHE A 235 0.77 -17.56 -10.16
N VAL A 236 1.97 -17.72 -10.70
CA VAL A 236 2.12 -18.04 -12.13
C VAL A 236 1.86 -19.51 -12.45
N SER A 237 2.03 -20.42 -11.48
CA SER A 237 1.70 -21.84 -11.64
C SER A 237 0.21 -22.13 -11.43
N ARG A 238 -0.43 -21.45 -10.47
CA ARG A 238 -1.84 -21.62 -10.11
C ARG A 238 -2.51 -20.26 -9.93
N PRO A 239 -2.74 -19.52 -11.04
CA PRO A 239 -3.20 -18.12 -10.98
C PRO A 239 -4.57 -17.97 -10.33
N GLU A 240 -5.53 -18.83 -10.66
CA GLU A 240 -6.89 -18.73 -10.12
C GLU A 240 -6.93 -18.99 -8.60
N GLU A 241 -6.32 -20.08 -8.14
CA GLU A 241 -6.23 -20.41 -6.71
C GLU A 241 -5.52 -19.31 -5.91
N THR A 242 -4.38 -18.85 -6.43
CA THR A 242 -3.58 -17.83 -5.75
C THR A 242 -4.29 -16.48 -5.76
N MET A 243 -5.02 -16.16 -6.83
CA MET A 243 -5.84 -14.95 -6.91
C MET A 243 -7.00 -14.98 -5.90
N ALA A 244 -7.65 -16.12 -5.73
CA ALA A 244 -8.69 -16.28 -4.72
C ALA A 244 -8.13 -16.08 -3.29
N CYS A 245 -6.93 -16.60 -3.01
CA CYS A 245 -6.23 -16.37 -1.74
C CYS A 245 -5.91 -14.89 -1.52
N MET A 246 -5.36 -14.20 -2.53
CA MET A 246 -5.09 -12.76 -2.45
C MET A 246 -6.37 -11.95 -2.25
N ALA A 247 -7.48 -12.35 -2.88
CA ALA A 247 -8.77 -11.70 -2.73
C ALA A 247 -9.31 -11.83 -1.30
N ASP A 248 -9.12 -13.00 -0.66
CA ASP A 248 -9.49 -13.23 0.74
C ASP A 248 -8.66 -12.35 1.70
N ILE A 249 -7.33 -12.32 1.53
CA ILE A 249 -6.41 -11.45 2.31
C ILE A 249 -6.85 -9.99 2.23
N LEU A 250 -7.19 -9.53 1.03
CA LEU A 250 -7.61 -8.15 0.77
C LEU A 250 -9.10 -7.91 0.99
N LYS A 251 -9.88 -8.92 1.39
CA LYS A 251 -11.35 -8.85 1.51
C LYS A 251 -12.00 -8.17 0.31
N ILE A 252 -11.71 -8.67 -0.88
CA ILE A 252 -12.31 -8.24 -2.15
C ILE A 252 -12.99 -9.43 -2.82
N ARG A 253 -13.94 -9.14 -3.71
CA ARG A 253 -14.63 -10.19 -4.45
C ARG A 253 -13.70 -10.82 -5.48
N TYR A 254 -13.53 -12.13 -5.40
CA TYR A 254 -12.87 -12.90 -6.46
C TYR A 254 -13.79 -13.09 -7.67
N ASP A 255 -13.21 -13.04 -8.86
CA ASP A 255 -13.83 -13.36 -10.13
C ASP A 255 -12.78 -14.04 -11.04
N SER A 256 -13.05 -15.26 -11.51
CA SER A 256 -12.11 -16.04 -12.32
C SER A 256 -11.83 -15.42 -13.69
N HIS A 257 -12.73 -14.57 -14.22
CA HIS A 257 -12.54 -13.89 -15.51
C HIS A 257 -11.40 -12.86 -15.50
N PHE A 258 -10.79 -12.58 -14.34
CA PHE A 258 -9.61 -11.72 -14.24
C PHE A 258 -8.50 -12.15 -15.23
N ILE A 259 -8.39 -13.45 -15.52
CA ILE A 259 -7.37 -14.03 -16.39
C ILE A 259 -7.51 -13.59 -17.85
N ASP A 260 -8.74 -13.34 -18.30
CA ASP A 260 -9.02 -12.85 -19.65
C ASP A 260 -8.95 -11.32 -19.72
N LEU A 261 -9.24 -10.66 -18.61
CA LEU A 261 -9.38 -9.21 -18.54
C LEU A 261 -8.06 -8.49 -18.24
N PHE A 262 -7.15 -9.06 -17.43
CA PHE A 262 -5.93 -8.37 -16.99
C PHE A 262 -5.07 -7.75 -18.10
N PRO A 263 -5.00 -8.27 -19.35
CA PRO A 263 -4.16 -7.67 -20.40
C PRO A 263 -4.60 -6.27 -20.81
N ILE A 264 -5.87 -5.91 -20.61
CA ILE A 264 -6.41 -4.58 -20.97
C ILE A 264 -6.02 -3.51 -19.93
N PHE A 265 -5.76 -3.92 -18.69
CA PHE A 265 -5.46 -3.01 -17.60
C PHE A 265 -4.05 -2.42 -17.74
N ARG A 266 -3.93 -1.16 -17.34
CA ARG A 266 -2.70 -0.38 -17.37
C ARG A 266 -2.37 0.05 -15.96
N VAL A 267 -1.11 -0.16 -15.56
CA VAL A 267 -0.55 0.26 -14.28
C VAL A 267 0.82 0.88 -14.55
N THR A 268 1.26 1.80 -13.70
CA THR A 268 2.64 2.31 -13.74
C THR A 268 3.65 1.19 -13.45
N GLY A 269 4.90 1.34 -13.88
CA GLY A 269 5.90 0.28 -13.72
C GLY A 269 5.72 -0.89 -14.68
N ASP A 270 5.06 -0.69 -15.82
CA ASP A 270 4.88 -1.70 -16.88
C ASP A 270 6.15 -1.94 -17.71
N SER A 271 7.31 -1.98 -17.05
CA SER A 271 8.64 -2.01 -17.67
C SER A 271 9.00 -3.33 -18.34
N GLY A 272 8.13 -4.36 -18.31
CA GLY A 272 8.51 -5.65 -18.86
C GLY A 272 7.45 -6.73 -19.03
N ARG A 273 6.17 -6.53 -18.73
CA ARG A 273 5.11 -7.52 -19.00
C ARG A 273 3.98 -6.91 -19.82
N SER A 274 4.16 -6.97 -21.14
CA SER A 274 3.15 -6.64 -22.15
C SER A 274 2.37 -7.86 -22.68
N GLY A 275 2.74 -9.07 -22.25
CA GLY A 275 2.11 -10.31 -22.72
C GLY A 275 0.73 -10.55 -22.10
N ALA A 276 -0.17 -11.12 -22.89
CA ALA A 276 -1.53 -11.50 -22.48
C ALA A 276 -1.60 -12.84 -21.73
N THR A 277 -0.46 -13.52 -21.52
CA THR A 277 -0.40 -14.83 -20.88
C THR A 277 0.31 -14.75 -19.52
N ILE A 278 -0.29 -15.39 -18.52
CA ILE A 278 0.35 -15.62 -17.23
C ILE A 278 1.23 -16.87 -17.36
N SER A 279 2.55 -16.69 -17.31
CA SER A 279 3.49 -17.81 -17.34
C SER A 279 4.68 -17.57 -16.43
N GLU A 280 5.38 -18.64 -16.06
CA GLU A 280 6.68 -18.54 -15.43
C GLU A 280 7.71 -17.87 -16.33
N ARG A 281 8.78 -17.36 -15.71
CA ARG A 281 9.98 -16.90 -16.39
C ARG A 281 11.14 -17.78 -15.95
N ALA A 282 11.82 -18.36 -16.92
CA ALA A 282 13.03 -19.12 -16.66
C ALA A 282 14.05 -18.25 -15.91
N ARG A 283 14.74 -18.87 -14.96
CA ARG A 283 15.91 -18.26 -14.31
C ARG A 283 16.98 -18.03 -15.37
N ARG A 284 17.69 -16.91 -15.26
CA ARG A 284 18.81 -16.62 -16.16
C ARG A 284 20.01 -17.51 -15.81
N GLU A 285 20.85 -17.75 -16.80
CA GLU A 285 22.14 -18.38 -16.56
C GLU A 285 22.94 -17.56 -15.55
N LEU A 286 23.52 -18.24 -14.57
CA LEU A 286 24.31 -17.63 -13.50
C LEU A 286 25.79 -17.69 -13.87
N THR A 287 26.53 -16.61 -13.61
CA THR A 287 27.99 -16.69 -13.66
C THR A 287 28.55 -17.46 -12.47
N PHE A 288 29.83 -17.81 -12.52
CA PHE A 288 30.51 -18.44 -11.39
C PHE A 288 30.47 -17.54 -10.14
N GLU A 289 30.73 -16.25 -10.32
CA GLU A 289 30.73 -15.26 -9.24
C GLU A 289 29.35 -15.12 -8.60
N GLU A 290 28.28 -14.98 -9.41
CA GLU A 290 26.90 -14.92 -8.93
C GLU A 290 26.53 -16.20 -8.16
N THR A 291 26.95 -17.36 -8.67
CA THR A 291 26.70 -18.66 -8.02
C THR A 291 27.36 -18.73 -6.65
N GLU A 292 28.62 -18.31 -6.52
CA GLU A 292 29.32 -18.31 -5.24
C GLU A 292 28.74 -17.28 -4.26
N GLU A 293 28.33 -16.11 -4.75
CA GLU A 293 27.65 -15.10 -3.94
C GLU A 293 26.31 -15.63 -3.37
N ILE A 294 25.51 -16.30 -4.20
CA ILE A 294 24.23 -16.92 -3.78
C ILE A 294 24.46 -18.02 -2.74
N LYS A 295 25.45 -18.90 -2.95
CA LYS A 295 25.78 -19.98 -2.00
C LYS A 295 26.24 -19.47 -0.63
N THR A 296 26.93 -18.34 -0.61
CA THR A 296 27.50 -17.76 0.62
C THR A 296 26.52 -16.83 1.32
N SER A 297 25.48 -16.33 0.65
CA SER A 297 24.47 -15.44 1.24
C SER A 297 23.80 -16.06 2.46
N LYS A 298 23.91 -15.36 3.59
CA LYS A 298 23.29 -15.72 4.86
C LYS A 298 21.79 -15.43 4.81
N TYR A 299 21.40 -14.25 4.35
CA TYR A 299 19.99 -13.84 4.38
C TYR A 299 19.16 -14.58 3.34
N TYR A 300 19.74 -14.93 2.18
CA TYR A 300 19.05 -15.78 1.22
C TYR A 300 18.68 -17.13 1.83
N LYS A 301 19.59 -17.78 2.57
CA LYS A 301 19.29 -19.06 3.26
C LYS A 301 18.13 -18.94 4.24
N LEU A 302 18.02 -17.81 4.95
CA LEU A 302 16.89 -17.55 5.87
C LEU A 302 15.57 -17.43 5.11
N ILE A 303 15.54 -16.64 4.02
CA ILE A 303 14.36 -16.45 3.17
C ILE A 303 13.97 -17.78 2.53
N ALA A 304 14.92 -18.48 1.92
CA ALA A 304 14.70 -19.75 1.24
C ALA A 304 14.13 -20.80 2.17
N LYS A 305 14.65 -20.90 3.40
CA LYS A 305 14.10 -21.79 4.43
C LYS A 305 12.68 -21.39 4.84
N LYS A 306 12.40 -20.09 5.02
CA LYS A 306 11.10 -19.60 5.49
C LYS A 306 9.99 -19.72 4.44
N PHE A 307 10.32 -19.52 3.16
CA PHE A 307 9.35 -19.47 2.05
C PHE A 307 9.49 -20.60 1.03
N ASN A 308 10.26 -21.64 1.38
CA ASN A 308 10.45 -22.85 0.59
C ASN A 308 10.97 -22.58 -0.84
N TYR A 309 12.04 -21.80 -0.95
CA TYR A 309 12.78 -21.64 -2.21
C TYR A 309 13.94 -22.62 -2.29
N ASN A 310 14.13 -23.24 -3.45
CA ASN A 310 15.27 -24.11 -3.71
C ASN A 310 16.50 -23.28 -4.09
N SER A 311 17.63 -23.56 -3.44
CA SER A 311 18.78 -22.65 -3.38
C SER A 311 19.45 -22.39 -4.73
N LEU A 312 19.43 -23.32 -5.68
CA LEU A 312 20.14 -23.19 -6.97
C LEU A 312 19.44 -23.85 -8.16
N GLU A 313 18.57 -24.84 -7.94
CA GLU A 313 17.85 -25.52 -9.01
C GLU A 313 16.40 -25.00 -9.12
N ARG A 314 16.05 -24.50 -10.30
CA ARG A 314 14.68 -24.65 -10.80
C ARG A 314 14.75 -25.80 -11.78
N VAL A 315 14.42 -27.00 -11.32
CA VAL A 315 14.17 -28.09 -12.26
C VAL A 315 12.96 -27.63 -13.08
N PRO A 316 13.05 -27.65 -14.43
CA PRO A 316 11.99 -27.19 -15.32
C PRO A 316 10.64 -27.86 -15.08
#